data_AF-A0A2N2XHB6-F1
#
_entry.id   AF-A0A2N2XHB6-F1
#
_cell.length_a   1.000
_cell.length_b   1.000
_cell.length_c   1.000
_cell.angle_alpha   90.00
_cell.angle_beta   90.00
_cell.angle_gamma   90.00
#
_symmetry.space_group_name_H-M   'P 1'
#
loop_
_entity.id
_entity.type
_entity.pdbx_description
1 polymer ?
#
loop_
_entity_poly.entity_id
_entity_poly.type
_entity_poly.pdbx_seq_one_letter_code
_entity_poly.pdbx_strand_id
1 'polypeptide(L)' 'VSNFENFQANRMKLRFKDDSGKTQLAHTLNGSALALPRIVAALLENNQQGDQVRIPHALRAYTGYDYISLPKV' A
#
# COMPACT_ATOMS: atom_id res chain seq x y z
N VAL A 1 1.82 -10.75 2.31
CA VAL A 1 0.52 -11.12 1.71
C VAL A 1 0.02 -12.36 2.43
N SER A 2 -1.29 -12.47 2.66
CA SER A 2 -1.89 -13.52 3.47
C SER A 2 -3.17 -14.05 2.83
N ASN A 3 -3.29 -15.37 2.70
CA ASN A 3 -4.49 -16.09 2.28
C ASN A 3 -5.14 -16.72 3.52
N PHE A 4 -6.43 -16.48 3.71
CA PHE A 4 -7.19 -16.97 4.87
C PHE A 4 -8.25 -18.00 4.48
N GLU A 5 -8.33 -18.37 3.19
CA GLU A 5 -9.40 -19.22 2.66
C GLU A 5 -10.75 -18.78 3.23
N ASN A 6 -11.49 -19.68 3.87
CA ASN A 6 -12.79 -19.39 4.45
C ASN A 6 -12.76 -18.98 5.93
N PHE A 7 -11.59 -18.85 6.59
CA PHE A 7 -11.51 -18.60 8.04
C PHE A 7 -12.23 -17.31 8.45
N GLN A 8 -11.92 -16.20 7.78
CA GLN A 8 -12.56 -14.91 8.05
C GLN A 8 -14.02 -14.91 7.59
N ALA A 9 -14.28 -15.47 6.39
CA ALA A 9 -15.60 -15.54 5.80
C ALA A 9 -16.60 -16.32 6.67
N ASN A 10 -16.17 -17.40 7.33
CA ASN A 10 -17.01 -18.18 8.24
C ASN A 10 -17.44 -17.36 9.48
N ARG A 11 -16.55 -16.49 9.97
CA ARG A 11 -16.78 -15.65 11.17
C ARG A 11 -17.71 -14.47 10.88
N MET A 12 -17.55 -13.83 9.72
CA MET A 12 -18.35 -12.66 9.32
C MET A 12 -19.53 -13.00 8.39
N LYS A 13 -19.71 -14.28 8.06
CA LYS A 13 -20.76 -14.80 7.18
C LYS A 13 -20.71 -14.23 5.76
N LEU A 14 -19.49 -14.01 5.24
CA LEU A 14 -19.24 -13.58 3.86
C LEU A 14 -19.50 -14.75 2.90
N ARG A 15 -20.48 -14.60 2.01
CA ARG A 15 -20.96 -15.66 1.11
C ARG A 15 -21.17 -15.11 -0.30
N PHE A 16 -21.11 -16.01 -1.27
CA PHE A 16 -21.52 -15.75 -2.65
C PHE A 16 -22.41 -16.90 -3.14
N LYS A 17 -23.13 -16.68 -4.25
CA LYS A 17 -23.81 -17.74 -4.98
C LYS A 17 -22.96 -18.14 -6.18
N ASP A 18 -22.77 -19.43 -6.38
CA ASP A 18 -22.14 -19.95 -7.60
C ASP A 18 -23.12 -19.98 -8.78
N ASP A 19 -22.63 -20.44 -9.94
CA ASP A 19 -23.42 -20.55 -11.18
C ASP A 19 -24.60 -21.52 -11.06
N SER A 20 -24.58 -22.43 -10.09
CA SER A 20 -25.69 -23.35 -9.78
C SER A 20 -26.72 -22.74 -8.81
N GLY A 21 -26.49 -21.51 -8.34
CA GLY A 21 -27.30 -20.82 -7.35
C GLY A 21 -27.04 -21.28 -5.91
N LYS A 22 -26.08 -22.18 -5.68
CA LYS A 22 -25.73 -22.70 -4.36
C LYS A 22 -24.95 -21.64 -3.59
N THR A 23 -25.32 -21.44 -2.33
CA THR A 23 -24.64 -20.49 -1.44
C THR A 23 -23.38 -21.12 -0.86
N GLN A 24 -22.25 -20.43 -0.97
CA GLN A 24 -20.94 -20.87 -0.49
C GLN A 24 -20.21 -19.75 0.27
N LEU A 25 -19.26 -20.11 1.13
CA LEU A 25 -18.37 -19.15 1.79
C LEU A 25 -17.33 -18.63 0.79
N ALA A 26 -17.05 -17.32 0.80
CA ALA A 26 -15.98 -16.75 0.00
C ALA A 26 -14.60 -17.09 0.58
N HIS A 27 -13.57 -17.08 -0.27
CA HIS A 27 -12.17 -17.06 0.18
C HIS A 27 -11.68 -15.62 0.33
N THR A 28 -10.90 -15.33 1.38
CA THR A 28 -10.34 -13.99 1.61
C THR A 28 -8.82 -13.97 1.52
N LEU A 29 -8.32 -12.89 0.92
CA LEU A 29 -6.91 -12.56 0.72
C LEU A 29 -6.72 -11.12 1.16
N ASN A 30 -5.60 -10.81 1.81
CA ASN A 30 -5.17 -9.42 1.99
C ASN A 30 -3.65 -9.26 1.90
N GLY A 31 -3.24 -8.03 1.64
CA GLY A 31 -1.85 -7.59 1.65
C GLY A 31 -1.81 -6.07 1.67
N SER A 32 -0.89 -5.51 2.46
CA SER A 32 -0.67 -4.07 2.48
C SER A 32 -0.10 -3.62 1.14
N ALA A 33 -0.74 -2.65 0.49
CA ALA A 33 -0.18 -2.01 -0.71
C ALA A 33 0.97 -1.06 -0.34
N LEU A 34 0.72 -0.15 0.61
CA LEU A 34 1.69 0.84 1.05
C LEU A 34 1.48 1.15 2.54
N ALA A 35 2.57 1.20 3.32
CA ALA A 35 2.56 1.57 4.73
C ALA A 35 3.38 2.85 4.94
N LEU A 36 2.68 3.98 5.13
CA LEU A 36 3.26 5.33 5.01
C LEU A 36 4.55 5.54 5.83
N PRO A 37 4.64 5.22 7.14
CA PRO A 37 5.81 5.59 7.93
C PRO A 37 7.12 4.97 7.43
N ARG A 38 7.10 3.65 7.15
CA ARG A 38 8.30 2.93 6.67
C ARG A 38 8.68 3.34 5.26
N ILE A 39 7.67 3.60 4.42
CA ILE A 39 7.90 4.00 3.04
C ILE A 39 8.45 5.42 2.98
N VAL A 40 7.96 6.35 3.81
CA VAL A 40 8.53 7.71 3.89
C VAL A 40 9.98 7.65 4.33
N ALA A 41 10.31 6.91 5.39
CA ALA A 41 11.70 6.74 5.83
C ALA A 41 12.59 6.21 4.70
N ALA A 42 12.19 5.12 4.05
CA ALA A 42 12.93 4.55 2.93
C ALA A 42 13.07 5.52 1.74
N LEU A 43 12.04 6.30 1.43
CA LEU A 43 12.09 7.32 0.37
C LEU A 43 13.09 8.42 0.71
N LEU A 44 13.13 8.90 1.95
CA LEU A 44 14.08 9.92 2.38
C LEU A 44 15.52 9.40 2.37
N GLU A 45 15.77 8.24 2.99
CA GLU A 45 17.09 7.65 3.14
C GLU A 45 17.70 7.27 1.78
N ASN A 46 16.93 6.60 0.90
CA ASN A 46 17.46 6.10 -0.38
C ASN A 46 17.57 7.18 -1.46
N ASN A 47 16.99 8.36 -1.25
CA ASN A 47 17.04 9.46 -2.22
C ASN A 47 17.78 10.70 -1.68
N GLN A 48 18.46 10.59 -0.55
CA GLN A 48 19.31 11.66 -0.04
C GLN A 48 20.49 11.92 -0.98
N GLN A 49 20.74 13.19 -1.28
CA GLN A 49 21.80 13.69 -2.16
C GLN A 49 22.43 14.94 -1.53
N GLY A 50 23.38 14.75 -0.61
CA GLY A 50 23.90 15.85 0.21
C GLY A 50 22.81 16.44 1.09
N ASP A 51 22.58 17.74 0.97
CA ASP A 51 21.62 18.51 1.79
C ASP A 51 20.19 18.56 1.20
N GLN A 52 19.89 17.68 0.25
CA GLN A 52 18.58 17.57 -0.39
C GLN A 52 18.16 16.11 -0.55
N VAL A 53 16.85 15.89 -0.71
CA VAL A 53 16.28 14.58 -1.04
C VAL A 53 15.63 14.68 -2.42
N ARG A 54 16.06 13.84 -3.36
CA ARG A 54 15.47 13.78 -4.69
C ARG A 54 14.10 13.11 -4.63
N ILE A 55 13.08 13.72 -5.20
CA ILE A 55 11.76 13.09 -5.33
C ILE A 55 11.79 12.07 -6.50
N PRO A 56 11.38 10.80 -6.25
CA PRO A 56 11.21 9.83 -7.31
C PRO A 56 10.27 10.32 -8.40
N HIS A 57 10.58 10.02 -9.66
CA HIS A 57 9.82 10.51 -10.81
C HIS A 57 8.31 10.28 -10.69
N ALA A 58 7.90 9.10 -10.22
CA ALA A 58 6.49 8.73 -10.03
C ALA A 58 5.73 9.62 -9.02
N LEU A 59 6.43 10.30 -8.12
CA LEU A 59 5.82 11.15 -7.08
C LEU A 59 5.77 12.64 -7.46
N ARG A 60 6.50 13.06 -8.49
CA ARG A 60 6.64 14.49 -8.84
C ARG A 60 5.34 15.15 -9.27
N ALA A 61 4.47 14.41 -9.95
CA ALA A 61 3.13 14.92 -10.33
C ALA A 61 2.25 15.24 -9.10
N TYR A 62 2.54 14.61 -7.95
CA TYR A 62 1.81 14.82 -6.70
C TYR A 62 2.45 15.89 -5.81
N THR A 63 3.78 16.01 -5.84
CA THR A 63 4.52 16.96 -5.00
C THR A 63 4.73 18.32 -5.66
N GLY A 64 4.85 18.37 -6.99
CA GLY A 64 5.10 19.60 -7.75
C GLY A 64 6.56 20.08 -7.71
N TYR A 65 7.49 19.28 -7.20
CA TYR A 65 8.91 19.63 -7.12
C TYR A 65 9.82 18.41 -7.27
N ASP A 66 11.05 18.63 -7.74
CA ASP A 66 12.06 17.59 -7.99
C ASP A 66 12.87 17.23 -6.73
N TYR A 67 12.99 18.14 -5.76
CA TYR A 67 13.81 17.98 -4.56
C TYR A 67 13.13 18.55 -3.33
N ILE A 68 13.32 17.90 -2.18
CA ILE A 68 13.12 18.49 -0.86
C ILE A 68 14.46 19.07 -0.45
N SER A 69 14.51 20.38 -0.19
CA SER A 69 15.71 21.06 0.32
C SER A 69 15.45 21.54 1.75
N LEU A 70 16.50 21.58 2.57
CA LEU A 70 16.40 22.26 3.86
C LEU A 70 16.10 23.76 3.62
N PRO A 71 15.24 24.38 4.45
CA PRO A 71 15.03 25.81 4.37
C PRO A 71 16.37 26.53 4.56
N LYS A 72 16.67 27.46 3.66
CA LYS A 72 17.83 28.34 3.82
C LYS A 72 17.52 29.27 4.98
N VAL A 73 18.30 29.15 6.06
CA VAL A 73 18.30 30.09 7.20
C VAL A 73 18.87 31.42 6.73
#